data_AF-A0AAU8FKY1-F1
#
_entry.id   AF-A0AAU8FKY1-F1
#
_cell.length_a   1.000
_cell.length_b   1.000
_cell.length_c   1.000
_cell.angle_alpha   90.00
_cell.angle_beta   90.00
_cell.angle_gamma   90.00
#
_symmetry.space_group_name_H-M   'P 1'
#
loop_
_entity.id
_entity.type
_entity.pdbx_description
1 polymer ?
#
loop_
_entity_poly.entity_id
_entity_poly.type
_entity_poly.pdbx_seq_one_letter_code
_entity_poly.pdbx_strand_id
1 'polypeptide(L)'
;MKITLKQKPTAVFGAWEVYPDGTLIGKLKGPGGKEHEVEIYPDRLTEPDLLLAIHADRLSDDWNNIIPAFFAACHLAGVKSLTISTDFE
;
A
#
# COMPACT_ATOMS: atom_id res chain seq x y z
N MET A 1 -13.79 -28.90 -1.74
CA MET A 1 -13.85 -27.48 -1.32
C MET A 1 -12.42 -27.05 -0.99
N LYS A 2 -11.75 -26.26 -1.84
CA LYS A 2 -10.42 -25.70 -1.49
C LYS A 2 -10.68 -24.59 -0.47
N ILE A 3 -10.36 -24.87 0.78
CA ILE A 3 -10.31 -23.84 1.83
C ILE A 3 -9.06 -23.02 1.52
N THR A 4 -9.20 -21.94 0.75
CA THR A 4 -8.15 -20.94 0.63
C THR A 4 -8.09 -20.24 1.98
N LEU A 5 -7.20 -20.68 2.87
CA LEU A 5 -6.88 -19.94 4.09
C LEU A 5 -6.46 -18.53 3.64
N LYS A 6 -7.35 -17.54 3.84
CA LYS A 6 -6.98 -16.14 3.65
C LYS A 6 -5.76 -15.91 4.53
N GLN A 7 -4.61 -15.63 3.90
CA GLN A 7 -3.40 -15.31 4.65
C GLN A 7 -3.70 -14.16 5.60
N LYS A 8 -3.14 -14.20 6.81
CA LYS A 8 -3.25 -13.10 7.75
C LYS A 8 -2.19 -12.05 7.41
N PRO A 9 -2.47 -10.75 7.61
CA PRO A 9 -1.45 -9.73 7.48
C PRO A 9 -0.33 -9.97 8.50
N THR A 10 0.90 -9.73 8.06
CA THR A 10 2.12 -9.75 8.88
C THR A 10 2.26 -8.47 9.69
N ALA A 11 1.77 -7.33 9.16
CA ALA A 11 1.74 -6.07 9.87
C ALA A 11 0.48 -5.26 9.50
N VAL A 12 0.05 -4.39 10.41
CA VAL A 12 -1.10 -3.50 10.22
C VAL A 12 -0.74 -2.09 10.68
N PHE A 13 -0.99 -1.10 9.83
CA PHE A 13 -0.74 0.32 10.07
C PHE A 13 -2.02 1.09 9.76
N GLY A 14 -2.82 1.40 10.78
CA GLY A 14 -4.13 2.04 10.57
C GLY A 14 -5.02 1.20 9.63
N ALA A 15 -5.36 1.76 8.47
CA ALA A 15 -6.16 1.11 7.44
C ALA A 15 -5.36 0.19 6.49
N TRP A 16 -4.03 0.11 6.67
CA TRP A 16 -3.12 -0.60 5.77
C TRP A 16 -2.68 -1.94 6.35
N GLU A 17 -2.83 -2.99 5.58
CA GLU A 17 -2.46 -4.37 5.90
C GLU A 17 -1.33 -4.84 4.98
N VAL A 18 -0.25 -5.35 5.57
CA VAL A 18 0.92 -5.86 4.84
C VAL A 18 0.93 -7.38 4.92
N TYR A 19 1.02 -8.04 3.77
CA TYR A 19 0.96 -9.49 3.66
C TYR A 19 2.35 -10.13 3.50
N PRO A 20 2.49 -11.44 3.80
CA PRO A 20 3.78 -12.12 3.78
C PRO A 20 4.51 -12.09 2.42
N ASP A 21 3.78 -11.93 1.32
CA ASP A 21 4.33 -11.85 -0.04
C ASP A 21 4.71 -10.43 -0.47
N GLY A 22 4.56 -9.44 0.42
CA GLY A 22 4.81 -8.04 0.13
C GLY A 22 3.61 -7.31 -0.47
N THR A 23 2.44 -7.94 -0.59
CA THR A 23 1.21 -7.24 -0.97
C THR A 23 0.80 -6.25 0.13
N LEU A 24 0.45 -5.03 -0.26
CA LEU A 24 -0.06 -3.98 0.61
C LEU A 24 -1.53 -3.72 0.28
N ILE A 25 -2.41 -3.78 1.27
CA ILE A 25 -3.84 -3.57 1.10
C ILE A 25 -4.32 -2.43 2.00
N GLY A 26 -4.88 -1.37 1.40
CA GLY A 26 -5.50 -0.24 2.12
C GLY A 26 -7.02 -0.33 2.12
N LYS A 27 -7.66 -0.35 3.29
CA LYS A 27 -9.12 -0.36 3.46
C LYS A 27 -9.63 1.05 3.77
N LEU A 28 -9.88 1.83 2.72
CA LEU A 28 -10.15 3.26 2.81
C LEU A 28 -11.64 3.58 2.72
N LYS A 29 -12.10 4.62 3.42
CA LYS A 29 -13.51 5.07 3.37
C LYS A 29 -13.69 6.20 2.36
N GLY A 30 -14.52 5.94 1.35
CA GLY A 30 -14.89 6.89 0.30
C GLY A 30 -15.95 7.92 0.76
N PRO A 31 -16.27 8.91 -0.10
CA PRO A 31 -17.33 9.86 0.17
C PRO A 31 -18.66 9.11 0.31
N GLY A 32 -19.34 9.26 1.45
CA GLY A 32 -20.56 8.51 1.75
C GLY A 32 -20.35 7.24 2.58
N GLY A 33 -19.14 7.00 3.10
CA GLY A 33 -18.86 5.94 4.08
C GLY A 33 -18.70 4.54 3.50
N LYS A 34 -18.69 4.38 2.17
CA LYS A 34 -18.39 3.12 1.50
C LYS A 34 -16.91 2.78 1.66
N GLU A 35 -16.61 1.53 2.01
CA GLU A 35 -15.25 1.01 2.07
C GLU A 35 -14.77 0.63 0.66
N HIS A 36 -13.55 1.03 0.34
CA HIS A 36 -12.83 0.73 -0.88
C HIS A 36 -11.50 0.08 -0.51
N GLU A 37 -11.10 -0.91 -1.27
CA GLU A 37 -9.83 -1.61 -1.09
C GLU A 37 -8.85 -1.18 -2.17
N VAL A 38 -7.64 -0.81 -1.77
CA VAL A 38 -6.53 -0.51 -2.67
C VAL A 38 -5.47 -1.58 -2.47
N GLU A 39 -5.15 -2.31 -3.54
CA GLU A 39 -4.08 -3.33 -3.51
C GLU A 39 -2.85 -2.79 -4.25
N ILE A 40 -1.70 -2.90 -3.61
CA ILE A 40 -0.41 -2.47 -4.15
C ILE A 40 0.56 -3.65 -4.08
N TYR A 41 1.25 -3.89 -5.19
CA TYR A 41 2.25 -4.96 -5.35
C TYR A 41 3.61 -4.30 -5.65
N PRO A 42 4.43 -3.99 -4.62
CA PRO A 42 5.65 -3.20 -4.81
C PRO A 42 6.66 -3.78 -5.80
N ASP A 43 6.74 -5.11 -5.91
CA ASP A 43 7.58 -5.84 -6.87
C ASP A 43 7.16 -5.67 -8.32
N ARG A 44 5.92 -5.24 -8.57
CA ARG A 44 5.32 -5.08 -9.89
C ARG A 44 5.13 -3.62 -10.30
N LEU A 45 5.43 -2.68 -9.42
CA LEU A 45 5.33 -1.26 -9.73
C LEU A 45 6.41 -0.90 -10.77
N THR A 46 5.97 -0.39 -11.92
CA THR A 46 6.88 0.27 -12.86
C THR A 46 7.03 1.75 -12.48
N GLU A 47 8.13 2.43 -12.85
CA GLU A 47 8.38 3.86 -12.54
C GLU A 47 7.14 4.79 -12.69
N PRO A 48 6.27 4.66 -13.71
CA PRO A 48 5.05 5.47 -13.81
C PRO A 48 3.88 5.04 -12.91
N ASP A 49 3.94 3.88 -12.26
CA ASP A 49 2.92 3.43 -11.28
C ASP A 49 3.22 3.94 -9.86
N LEU A 50 4.43 4.48 -9.61
CA LEU A 50 4.78 5.17 -8.37
C LEU A 50 4.03 6.53 -8.26
N LEU A 51 3.62 7.10 -9.40
CA LEU A 51 2.53 8.08 -9.54
C LEU A 51 1.17 7.42 -9.26
N LEU A 52 1.14 6.49 -8.31
CA LEU A 52 -0.06 6.06 -7.62
C LEU A 52 -0.82 7.34 -7.31
N ALA A 53 -2.01 7.42 -7.89
CA ALA A 53 -3.01 8.44 -7.70
C ALA A 53 -3.51 8.48 -6.24
N ILE A 54 -2.57 8.55 -5.31
CA ILE A 54 -2.64 9.18 -3.99
C ILE A 54 -2.78 10.69 -4.25
N HIS A 55 -3.71 11.08 -5.13
CA HIS A 55 -4.17 12.46 -5.23
C HIS A 55 -5.01 12.73 -3.98
N ALA A 56 -4.26 13.05 -2.90
CA ALA A 56 -4.23 14.34 -2.22
C ALA A 56 -5.51 14.90 -1.56
N ASP A 57 -6.66 14.25 -1.63
CA ASP A 57 -7.86 14.84 -1.03
C ASP A 57 -8.23 14.19 0.32
N ARG A 58 -7.67 13.00 0.62
CA ARG A 58 -8.05 12.18 1.79
C ARG A 58 -6.90 11.47 2.51
N LEU A 59 -5.69 11.52 1.97
CA LEU A 59 -4.53 10.75 2.44
C LEU A 59 -3.54 11.59 3.27
N SER A 60 -3.75 12.91 3.41
CA SER A 60 -2.87 13.78 4.22
C SER A 60 -2.75 13.28 5.67
N ASP A 61 -3.86 12.82 6.23
CA ASP A 61 -3.92 12.38 7.64
C ASP A 61 -3.38 10.95 7.83
N ASP A 62 -3.23 10.19 6.74
CA ASP A 62 -2.87 8.77 6.75
C ASP A 62 -1.43 8.50 6.27
N TRP A 63 -0.66 9.56 5.96
CA TRP A 63 0.74 9.46 5.57
C TRP A 63 1.60 8.71 6.61
N ASN A 64 1.31 8.91 7.90
CA ASN A 64 2.01 8.25 9.00
C ASN A 64 1.81 6.72 9.02
N ASN A 65 0.77 6.21 8.35
CA ASN A 65 0.50 4.78 8.28
C ASN A 65 0.91 4.19 6.92
N ILE A 66 0.59 4.87 5.81
CA ILE A 66 0.89 4.35 4.47
C ILE A 66 2.40 4.27 4.22
N ILE A 67 3.18 5.25 4.65
CA ILE A 67 4.63 5.28 4.43
C ILE A 67 5.32 4.07 5.07
N PRO A 68 5.20 3.82 6.39
CA PRO A 68 5.81 2.65 7.00
C PRO A 68 5.24 1.33 6.46
N ALA A 69 3.94 1.28 6.13
CA ALA A 69 3.33 0.10 5.52
C ALA A 69 3.95 -0.22 4.15
N PHE A 70 4.17 0.79 3.32
CA PHE A 70 4.79 0.65 2.01
C PHE A 70 6.25 0.18 2.11
N PHE A 71 7.03 0.75 3.02
CA PHE A 71 8.41 0.26 3.24
C PHE A 71 8.44 -1.18 3.76
N ALA A 72 7.52 -1.56 4.65
CA ALA A 72 7.41 -2.95 5.12
C ALA A 72 7.04 -3.91 3.98
N ALA A 73 6.10 -3.51 3.12
CA ALA A 73 5.71 -4.26 1.93
C ALA A 73 6.88 -4.41 0.94
N CYS A 74 7.62 -3.33 0.66
CA CYS A 74 8.83 -3.36 -0.17
C CYS A 74 9.89 -4.33 0.37
N HIS A 75 10.11 -4.33 1.69
CA HIS A 75 11.05 -5.23 2.34
C HIS A 75 10.66 -6.71 2.13
N LEU A 76 9.39 -7.05 2.33
CA LEU A 76 8.87 -8.41 2.14
C LEU A 76 8.86 -8.84 0.67
N ALA A 77 8.57 -7.89 -0.24
CA ALA A 77 8.63 -8.07 -1.69
C ALA A 77 10.08 -8.21 -2.23
N GLY A 78 11.10 -8.00 -1.40
CA GLY A 78 12.50 -8.08 -1.80
C GLY A 78 12.99 -6.88 -2.63
N VAL A 79 12.29 -5.75 -2.57
CA VAL A 79 12.70 -4.48 -3.19
C VAL A 79 13.92 -3.94 -2.45
N LYS A 80 15.03 -3.78 -3.18
CA LYS A 80 16.35 -3.47 -2.59
C LYS A 80 16.66 -1.97 -2.52
N SER A 81 16.01 -1.17 -3.34
CA SER A 81 16.25 0.26 -3.45
C SER A 81 14.99 0.99 -3.86
N LEU A 82 14.77 2.17 -3.28
CA LEU A 82 13.71 3.09 -3.62
C LEU A 82 14.36 4.43 -3.95
N THR A 83 13.99 5.00 -5.10
CA THR A 83 14.43 6.33 -5.50
C THR A 83 13.28 7.30 -5.25
N ILE A 84 13.53 8.33 -4.45
CA ILE A 84 12.58 9.42 -4.25
C ILE A 84 13.02 10.57 -5.16
N SER A 85 12.21 10.93 -6.15
CA SER A 85 12.44 12.15 -6.93
C SER A 85 11.77 13.34 -6.23
N THR A 86 12.48 14.46 -6.18
CA THR A 86 11.96 15.76 -5.72
C THR A 86 11.72 16.71 -6.88
N ASP A 87 11.68 16.19 -8.11
CA ASP A 87 11.36 16.97 -9.30
C ASP A 87 9.85 17.24 -9.28
N PHE A 88 9.49 18.38 -8.71
CA PHE A 88 8.14 18.92 -8.80
C PHE A 88 8.06 19.71 -10.12
N GLU A 89 7.57 19.07 -11.19
CA GLU A 89 7.18 19.76 -12.43
C GLU A 89 5.82 20.50 -12.28
#